data_AF-I1YI88-F1
#
_entry.id   AF-I1YI88-F1
#
_cell.length_a   1.000
_cell.length_b   1.000
_cell.length_c   1.000
_cell.angle_alpha   90.00
_cell.angle_beta   90.00
_cell.angle_gamma   90.00
#
_symmetry.space_group_name_H-M   'P 1'
#
loop_
_entity.id
_entity.type
_entity.pdbx_description
1 polymer ?
#
loop_
_entity_poly.entity_id
_entity_poly.type
_entity_poly.pdbx_seq_one_letter_code
_entity_poly.pdbx_strand_id
1 'polypeptide(L)'
;MSDDVQENIERFLGFFERKLEEINGAEFGESTRLFRKVLYLGIIDALSKSVTLQKTGNRERIISFLRYFSDWEYQDRISLPHLVRLLTKIPDPQFSELREYAFGLFDHWHSGDVIRLDRDLTIDEARRRWPRNVPKPLEDIQIEHLQHANLFYRHRNSLVHEMREPGYGMEFSENEAPFYHSMGNLNDESYTWELVYPTGFFHQLCVTGIQKLREYYIRDRIDPYDHYKFGSYWIEGLNL
;
A
#
# COMPACT_ATOMS: atom_id res chain seq x y z
N MET A 1 -10.93 -7.95 -31.54
CA MET A 1 -10.10 -6.81 -31.11
C MET A 1 -9.43 -6.31 -32.37
N SER A 2 -9.40 -5.00 -32.64
CA SER A 2 -8.58 -4.52 -33.74
C SER A 2 -7.12 -4.84 -33.41
N ASP A 3 -6.32 -5.18 -34.42
CA ASP A 3 -4.91 -5.50 -34.23
C ASP A 3 -4.16 -4.33 -33.56
N ASP A 4 -4.59 -3.09 -33.82
CA ASP A 4 -4.05 -1.87 -33.23
C ASP A 4 -4.17 -1.79 -31.70
N VAL A 5 -5.33 -2.16 -31.12
CA VAL A 5 -5.52 -2.07 -29.65
C VAL A 5 -4.66 -3.11 -28.94
N GLN A 6 -4.52 -4.31 -29.51
CA GLN A 6 -3.66 -5.34 -28.94
C GLN A 6 -2.19 -4.91 -28.98
N GLU A 7 -1.75 -4.34 -30.10
CA GLU A 7 -0.39 -3.82 -30.22
C GLU A 7 -0.12 -2.70 -29.21
N ASN A 8 -1.09 -1.81 -29.01
CA ASN A 8 -1.01 -0.73 -28.03
C ASN A 8 -0.92 -1.25 -26.59
N ILE A 9 -1.72 -2.25 -26.21
CA ILE A 9 -1.65 -2.90 -24.89
C ILE A 9 -0.26 -3.48 -24.66
N GLU A 10 0.26 -4.27 -25.60
CA GLU A 10 1.57 -4.92 -25.48
C GLU A 10 2.71 -3.90 -25.45
N ARG A 11 2.63 -2.85 -26.25
CA ARG A 11 3.61 -1.75 -26.25
C ARG A 11 3.62 -1.00 -24.91
N PHE A 12 2.44 -0.68 -24.39
CA PHE A 12 2.28 0.04 -23.13
C PHE A 12 2.80 -0.78 -21.94
N LEU A 13 2.33 -2.02 -21.79
CA LEU A 13 2.73 -2.88 -20.69
C LEU A 13 4.19 -3.32 -20.79
N GLY A 14 4.66 -3.66 -22.01
CA GLY A 14 6.05 -4.02 -22.25
C GLY A 14 7.03 -2.87 -21.94
N PHE A 15 6.59 -1.61 -22.01
CA PHE A 15 7.39 -0.49 -21.49
C PHE A 15 7.62 -0.60 -19.98
N PHE A 16 6.57 -0.87 -19.19
CA PHE A 16 6.69 -1.00 -17.74
C PHE A 16 7.45 -2.26 -17.32
N GLU A 17 7.31 -3.37 -18.05
CA GLU A 17 8.10 -4.59 -17.83
C GLU A 17 9.60 -4.31 -17.97
N ARG A 18 10.02 -3.61 -19.03
CA ARG A 18 11.42 -3.19 -19.18
C ARG A 18 11.88 -2.25 -18.06
N LYS A 19 11.03 -1.32 -17.63
CA LYS A 19 11.37 -0.45 -16.48
C LYS A 19 11.52 -1.23 -15.18
N LEU A 20 10.71 -2.27 -14.97
CA LEU A 20 10.84 -3.15 -13.83
C LEU A 20 12.18 -3.91 -13.84
N GLU A 21 12.58 -4.44 -15.00
CA GLU A 21 13.90 -5.07 -15.20
C GLU A 21 15.05 -4.11 -14.94
N GLU A 22 14.98 -2.88 -15.46
CA GLU A 22 15.98 -1.82 -15.22
C GLU A 22 16.13 -1.52 -13.72
N ILE A 23 15.02 -1.38 -12.97
CA ILE A 23 15.05 -1.11 -11.53
C ILE A 23 15.67 -2.28 -10.76
N ASN A 24 15.31 -3.51 -11.13
CA ASN A 24 15.85 -4.74 -10.52
C ASN A 24 17.36 -4.86 -10.71
N GLY A 25 17.88 -4.47 -11.87
CA GLY A 25 19.30 -4.49 -12.20
C GLY A 25 20.10 -3.29 -11.67
N ALA A 26 19.43 -2.22 -11.24
CA ALA A 26 20.12 -1.00 -10.78
C ALA A 26 20.70 -1.16 -9.37
N GLU A 27 21.91 -0.61 -9.18
CA GLU A 27 22.59 -0.52 -7.89
C GLU A 27 22.63 0.94 -7.43
N PHE A 28 22.25 1.20 -6.17
CA PHE A 28 22.26 2.54 -5.58
C PHE A 28 23.06 2.60 -4.27
N GLY A 29 24.05 1.72 -4.11
CA GLY A 29 24.84 1.60 -2.89
C GLY A 29 23.97 1.30 -1.67
N GLU A 30 24.23 1.99 -0.56
CA GLU A 30 23.50 1.82 0.71
C GLU A 30 22.00 2.13 0.61
N SER A 31 21.60 2.99 -0.33
CA SER A 31 20.20 3.41 -0.53
C SER A 31 19.42 2.52 -1.49
N THR A 32 19.97 1.37 -1.90
CA THR A 32 19.37 0.49 -2.92
C THR A 32 17.93 0.11 -2.62
N ARG A 33 17.62 -0.26 -1.37
CA ARG A 33 16.25 -0.63 -0.96
C ARG A 33 15.28 0.53 -1.10
N LEU A 34 15.63 1.68 -0.52
CA LEU A 34 14.81 2.88 -0.52
C LEU A 34 14.50 3.34 -1.95
N PHE A 35 15.53 3.47 -2.79
CA PHE A 35 15.35 3.99 -4.15
C PHE A 35 14.59 3.01 -5.04
N ARG A 36 14.78 1.70 -4.87
CA ARG A 36 13.94 0.71 -5.57
C ARG A 36 12.47 0.86 -5.19
N LYS A 37 12.13 0.99 -3.91
CA LYS A 37 10.74 1.23 -3.47
C LYS A 37 10.15 2.48 -4.11
N VAL A 38 10.90 3.59 -4.14
CA VAL A 38 10.45 4.84 -4.79
C VAL A 38 10.22 4.65 -6.29
N LEU A 39 11.11 3.93 -6.99
CA LEU A 39 10.95 3.68 -8.43
C LEU A 39 9.77 2.75 -8.74
N TYR A 40 9.55 1.71 -7.94
CA TYR A 40 8.36 0.86 -8.05
C TYR A 40 7.07 1.64 -7.78
N LEU A 41 7.08 2.55 -6.81
CA LEU A 41 5.96 3.46 -6.59
C LEU A 41 5.70 4.36 -7.80
N GLY A 42 6.74 4.77 -8.53
CA GLY A 42 6.58 5.47 -9.81
C GLY A 42 5.85 4.61 -10.87
N ILE A 43 6.17 3.32 -10.95
CA ILE A 43 5.46 2.37 -11.82
C ILE A 43 4.00 2.23 -11.37
N ILE A 44 3.74 1.99 -10.09
CA ILE A 44 2.38 1.86 -9.53
C ILE A 44 1.56 3.14 -9.78
N ASP A 45 2.15 4.32 -9.58
CA ASP A 45 1.51 5.61 -9.83
C ASP A 45 1.14 5.79 -11.31
N ALA A 46 2.01 5.36 -12.22
CA ALA A 46 1.75 5.39 -13.65
C ALA A 46 0.65 4.38 -14.04
N LEU A 47 0.79 3.12 -13.66
CA LEU A 47 -0.19 2.07 -13.95
C LEU A 47 -1.58 2.40 -13.40
N SER A 48 -1.67 2.91 -12.17
CA SER A 48 -2.94 3.32 -11.59
C SER A 48 -3.64 4.45 -12.38
N LYS A 49 -2.88 5.34 -13.04
CA LYS A 49 -3.44 6.39 -13.93
C LYS A 49 -4.08 5.80 -15.18
N SER A 50 -3.57 4.68 -15.68
CA SER A 50 -4.10 4.06 -16.89
C SER A 50 -5.47 3.38 -16.73
N VAL A 51 -5.97 3.26 -15.49
CA VAL A 51 -7.28 2.65 -15.18
C VAL A 51 -8.22 3.56 -14.38
N THR A 52 -7.86 4.82 -14.18
CA THR A 52 -8.68 5.76 -13.42
C THR A 52 -8.96 7.02 -14.22
N LEU A 53 -10.14 7.59 -14.01
CA LEU A 53 -10.54 8.82 -14.68
C LEU A 53 -9.60 9.97 -14.27
N GLN A 54 -9.28 10.86 -15.22
CA GLN A 54 -8.32 11.96 -15.03
C GLN A 54 -8.62 12.90 -13.83
N LYS A 55 -9.88 12.98 -13.38
CA LYS A 55 -10.31 13.81 -12.25
C LYS A 55 -10.20 13.12 -10.88
N THR A 56 -9.76 11.87 -10.84
CA THR A 56 -9.62 11.10 -9.60
C THR A 56 -8.40 11.57 -8.83
N GLY A 57 -8.55 11.81 -7.51
CA GLY A 57 -7.42 12.14 -6.64
C GLY A 57 -6.37 11.03 -6.62
N ASN A 58 -5.10 11.39 -6.36
CA ASN A 58 -3.99 10.42 -6.36
C ASN A 58 -4.21 9.31 -5.34
N ARG A 59 -4.73 9.64 -4.15
CA ARG A 59 -5.05 8.65 -3.11
C ARG A 59 -6.06 7.62 -3.57
N GLU A 60 -7.20 8.08 -4.07
CA GLU A 60 -8.31 7.24 -4.49
C GLU A 60 -7.87 6.31 -5.63
N ARG A 61 -7.03 6.84 -6.52
CA ARG A 61 -6.45 6.09 -7.61
C ARG A 61 -5.53 4.96 -7.15
N ILE A 62 -4.59 5.24 -6.24
CA ILE A 62 -3.67 4.22 -5.74
C ILE A 62 -4.42 3.15 -4.95
N ILE A 63 -5.33 3.55 -4.06
CA ILE A 63 -6.13 2.61 -3.28
C ILE A 63 -6.99 1.72 -4.20
N SER A 64 -7.59 2.29 -5.25
CA SER A 64 -8.36 1.51 -6.22
C SER A 64 -7.47 0.54 -7.00
N PHE A 65 -6.27 0.97 -7.38
CA PHE A 65 -5.32 0.09 -8.06
C PHE A 65 -4.93 -1.12 -7.20
N LEU A 66 -4.60 -0.89 -5.93
CA LEU A 66 -4.31 -1.98 -5.00
C LEU A 66 -5.51 -2.94 -4.89
N ARG A 67 -6.74 -2.39 -4.81
CA ARG A 67 -7.96 -3.20 -4.68
C ARG A 67 -8.24 -4.11 -5.85
N TYR A 68 -8.04 -3.63 -7.07
CA TYR A 68 -8.49 -4.35 -8.25
C TYR A 68 -7.38 -5.02 -9.06
N PHE A 69 -6.12 -4.60 -8.88
CA PHE A 69 -5.03 -5.03 -9.76
C PHE A 69 -3.81 -5.59 -9.02
N SER A 70 -3.79 -5.68 -7.69
CA SER A 70 -2.61 -6.15 -6.96
C SER A 70 -2.66 -7.58 -6.42
N ASP A 71 -3.83 -8.23 -6.39
CA ASP A 71 -4.11 -9.46 -5.63
C ASP A 71 -3.66 -9.43 -4.16
N TRP A 72 -3.50 -8.24 -3.56
CA TRP A 72 -3.10 -8.12 -2.16
C TRP A 72 -4.26 -8.51 -1.23
N GLU A 73 -4.22 -9.75 -0.75
CA GLU A 73 -5.26 -10.35 0.10
C GLU A 73 -5.57 -9.54 1.37
N TYR A 74 -4.55 -8.95 1.99
CA TYR A 74 -4.69 -8.31 3.31
C TYR A 74 -4.90 -6.79 3.26
N GLN A 75 -5.08 -6.22 2.06
CA GLN A 75 -5.15 -4.77 1.87
C GLN A 75 -6.27 -4.08 2.66
N ASP A 76 -7.40 -4.76 2.89
CA ASP A 76 -8.56 -4.22 3.60
C ASP A 76 -8.61 -4.63 5.10
N ARG A 77 -7.62 -5.41 5.57
CA ARG A 77 -7.46 -5.74 6.99
C ARG A 77 -6.97 -4.54 7.79
N ILE A 78 -7.36 -4.50 9.06
CA ILE A 78 -7.06 -3.43 10.01
C ILE A 78 -5.80 -3.78 10.78
N SER A 79 -4.76 -2.97 10.58
CA SER A 79 -3.47 -3.13 11.25
C SER A 79 -3.62 -3.12 12.77
N LEU A 80 -3.40 -4.27 13.40
CA LEU A 80 -3.61 -4.46 14.83
C LEU A 80 -2.71 -3.55 15.68
N PRO A 81 -1.41 -3.40 15.42
CA PRO A 81 -0.57 -2.47 16.19
C PRO A 81 -1.07 -1.03 16.14
N HIS A 82 -1.54 -0.57 14.98
CA HIS A 82 -2.05 0.79 14.82
C HIS A 82 -3.40 0.97 15.52
N LEU A 83 -4.26 -0.04 15.47
CA LEU A 83 -5.53 -0.05 16.20
C LEU A 83 -5.30 -0.04 17.72
N VAL A 84 -4.43 -0.92 18.23
CA VAL A 84 -4.07 -0.96 19.65
C VAL A 84 -3.53 0.39 20.09
N ARG A 85 -2.58 0.97 19.33
CA ARG A 85 -2.03 2.30 19.63
C ARG A 85 -3.12 3.37 19.66
N LEU A 86 -4.05 3.36 18.71
CA LEU A 86 -5.18 4.28 18.70
C LEU A 86 -6.02 4.11 19.98
N LEU A 87 -6.38 2.88 20.35
CA LEU A 87 -7.21 2.56 21.51
C LEU A 87 -6.53 2.85 22.86
N THR A 88 -5.19 2.82 22.93
CA THR A 88 -4.45 3.29 24.12
C THR A 88 -4.56 4.80 24.33
N LYS A 89 -4.79 5.57 23.25
CA LYS A 89 -4.92 7.03 23.30
C LYS A 89 -6.36 7.50 23.52
N ILE A 90 -7.34 6.60 23.39
CA ILE A 90 -8.76 6.91 23.52
C ILE A 90 -9.28 6.29 24.83
N PRO A 91 -9.48 7.08 25.90
CA PRO A 91 -9.96 6.56 27.17
C PRO A 91 -11.46 6.27 27.18
N ASP A 92 -12.20 6.66 26.13
CA ASP A 92 -13.66 6.54 26.08
C ASP A 92 -14.13 5.09 26.35
N PRO A 93 -15.00 4.87 27.35
CA PRO A 93 -15.54 3.54 27.69
C PRO A 93 -16.32 2.87 26.57
N GLN A 94 -16.84 3.60 25.59
CA GLN A 94 -17.56 3.01 24.44
C GLN A 94 -16.66 2.10 23.60
N PHE A 95 -15.34 2.31 23.64
CA PHE A 95 -14.37 1.45 22.96
C PHE A 95 -13.92 0.25 23.81
N SER A 96 -14.51 0.01 24.98
CA SER A 96 -14.10 -1.09 25.89
C SER A 96 -14.12 -2.46 25.22
N GLU A 97 -15.22 -2.82 24.56
CA GLU A 97 -15.35 -4.11 23.85
C GLU A 97 -14.28 -4.28 22.76
N LEU A 98 -14.06 -3.25 21.93
CA LEU A 98 -13.03 -3.28 20.90
C LEU A 98 -11.62 -3.32 21.51
N ARG A 99 -11.40 -2.63 22.63
CA ARG A 99 -10.13 -2.61 23.36
C ARG A 99 -9.81 -3.98 23.92
N GLU A 100 -10.73 -4.59 24.65
CA GLU A 100 -10.57 -5.94 25.20
C GLU A 100 -10.26 -6.96 24.09
N TYR A 101 -11.00 -6.89 22.98
CA TYR A 101 -10.79 -7.80 21.86
C TYR A 101 -9.43 -7.58 21.17
N ALA A 102 -9.09 -6.34 20.82
CA ALA A 102 -7.83 -6.02 20.14
C ALA A 102 -6.61 -6.29 21.03
N PHE A 103 -6.69 -5.93 22.32
CA PHE A 103 -5.59 -6.17 23.26
C PHE A 103 -5.42 -7.67 23.51
N GLY A 104 -6.52 -8.41 23.68
CA GLY A 104 -6.47 -9.86 23.81
C GLY A 104 -5.82 -10.55 22.62
N LEU A 105 -6.05 -10.08 21.38
CA LEU A 105 -5.32 -10.60 20.20
C LEU A 105 -3.83 -10.24 20.23
N PHE A 106 -3.51 -9.01 20.64
CA PHE A 106 -2.15 -8.47 20.65
C PHE A 106 -1.27 -9.07 21.74
N ASP A 107 -1.84 -9.45 22.89
CA ASP A 107 -1.12 -10.05 24.03
C ASP A 107 -0.48 -11.40 23.71
N HIS A 108 -0.89 -12.04 22.61
CA HIS A 108 -0.30 -13.29 22.12
C HIS A 108 0.97 -13.07 21.28
N TRP A 109 1.34 -11.82 20.99
CA TRP A 109 2.53 -11.50 20.21
C TRP A 109 3.72 -11.33 21.15
N HIS A 110 4.84 -11.98 20.83
CA HIS A 110 6.03 -11.93 21.66
C HIS A 110 7.17 -11.23 20.92
N SER A 111 7.99 -10.49 21.68
CA SER A 111 9.19 -9.86 21.12
C SER A 111 10.08 -10.92 20.47
N GLY A 112 10.51 -10.65 19.24
CA GLY A 112 11.25 -11.58 18.38
C GLY A 112 10.38 -12.29 17.34
N ASP A 113 9.05 -12.29 17.47
CA ASP A 113 8.19 -12.87 16.45
C ASP A 113 8.18 -12.01 15.18
N VAL A 114 8.01 -12.71 14.04
CA VAL A 114 7.63 -12.10 12.76
C VAL A 114 6.17 -12.40 12.52
N ILE A 115 5.31 -11.39 12.60
CA ILE A 115 3.87 -11.54 12.49
C ILE A 115 3.39 -11.14 11.11
N ARG A 116 2.66 -12.02 10.44
CA ARG A 116 2.06 -11.76 9.12
C ARG A 116 0.70 -11.07 9.26
N LEU A 117 0.27 -10.38 8.20
CA LEU A 117 -0.97 -9.60 8.20
C LEU A 117 -2.26 -10.45 8.21
N ASP A 118 -2.17 -11.77 8.07
CA ASP A 118 -3.33 -12.67 8.23
C ASP A 118 -3.86 -12.69 9.67
N ARG A 119 -3.03 -12.26 10.63
CA ARG A 119 -3.38 -12.08 12.05
C ARG A 119 -4.11 -10.79 12.36
N ASP A 120 -4.18 -9.85 11.41
CA ASP A 120 -4.93 -8.61 11.57
C ASP A 120 -6.44 -8.83 11.47
N LEU A 121 -7.20 -7.91 12.06
CA LEU A 121 -8.67 -7.97 12.02
C LEU A 121 -9.18 -7.72 10.61
N THR A 122 -10.24 -8.41 10.24
CA THR A 122 -11.06 -7.99 9.10
C THR A 122 -11.78 -6.68 9.44
N ILE A 123 -12.11 -5.90 8.40
CA ILE A 123 -12.89 -4.67 8.56
C ILE A 123 -14.24 -4.94 9.24
N ASP A 124 -14.89 -6.07 8.97
CA ASP A 124 -16.19 -6.41 9.53
C ASP A 124 -16.12 -6.80 11.01
N GLU A 125 -15.04 -7.47 11.45
CA GLU A 125 -14.81 -7.74 12.87
C GLU A 125 -14.58 -6.45 13.65
N ALA A 126 -13.80 -5.54 13.07
CA ALA A 126 -13.47 -4.27 13.69
C ALA A 126 -14.70 -3.33 13.72
N ARG A 127 -15.46 -3.22 12.63
CA ARG A 127 -16.69 -2.41 12.54
C ARG A 127 -17.80 -2.90 13.47
N ARG A 128 -17.95 -4.22 13.65
CA ARG A 128 -18.96 -4.78 14.57
C ARG A 128 -18.79 -4.30 16.01
N ARG A 129 -17.56 -4.03 16.42
CA ARG A 129 -17.16 -3.55 17.75
C ARG A 129 -16.87 -2.05 17.79
N TRP A 130 -16.89 -1.38 16.65
CA TRP A 130 -16.66 0.06 16.57
C TRP A 130 -17.92 0.81 17.02
N PRO A 131 -17.80 1.78 17.96
CA PRO A 131 -18.95 2.56 18.41
C PRO A 131 -19.66 3.28 17.26
N ARG A 132 -20.97 3.06 17.11
CA ARG A 132 -21.75 3.60 15.97
C ARG A 132 -21.95 5.11 16.00
N ASN A 133 -21.86 5.73 17.17
CA ASN A 133 -22.26 7.13 17.40
C ASN A 133 -21.13 7.99 18.00
N VAL A 134 -19.87 7.58 17.85
CA VAL A 134 -18.73 8.39 18.31
C VAL A 134 -18.13 9.15 17.13
N PRO A 135 -18.32 10.48 17.06
CA PRO A 135 -17.69 11.29 16.03
C PRO A 135 -16.19 11.39 16.35
N LYS A 136 -15.39 10.55 15.69
CA LYS A 136 -13.93 10.70 15.56
C LYS A 136 -13.15 10.51 16.87
N PRO A 137 -12.68 9.29 17.16
CA PRO A 137 -12.01 8.99 18.43
C PRO A 137 -10.73 9.80 18.72
N LEU A 138 -9.96 10.16 17.68
CA LEU A 138 -8.73 10.95 17.79
C LEU A 138 -8.43 11.60 16.44
N GLU A 139 -8.29 12.93 16.38
CA GLU A 139 -7.80 13.68 15.20
C GLU A 139 -8.39 13.21 13.85
N ASP A 140 -9.71 13.01 13.80
CA ASP A 140 -10.44 12.56 12.60
C ASP A 140 -10.10 11.15 12.08
N ILE A 141 -9.36 10.34 12.85
CA ILE A 141 -9.04 8.96 12.48
C ILE A 141 -10.32 8.10 12.47
N GLN A 142 -10.68 7.59 11.29
CA GLN A 142 -11.67 6.55 11.10
C GLN A 142 -10.99 5.18 11.02
N ILE A 143 -11.76 4.11 11.24
CA ILE A 143 -11.27 2.74 11.20
C ILE A 143 -10.65 2.40 9.84
N GLU A 144 -11.20 2.93 8.74
CA GLU A 144 -10.68 2.72 7.39
C GLU A 144 -9.26 3.26 7.21
N HIS A 145 -8.86 4.30 7.95
CA HIS A 145 -7.50 4.83 7.89
C HIS A 145 -6.44 3.84 8.40
N LEU A 146 -6.87 2.82 9.16
CA LEU A 146 -6.02 1.76 9.68
C LEU A 146 -5.94 0.55 8.75
N GLN A 147 -6.66 0.56 7.63
CA GLN A 147 -6.55 -0.48 6.61
C GLN A 147 -5.18 -0.42 5.94
N HIS A 148 -4.64 -1.59 5.60
CA HIS A 148 -3.32 -1.70 4.98
C HIS A 148 -3.17 -0.94 3.67
N ALA A 149 -4.19 -0.89 2.81
CA ALA A 149 -4.16 -0.05 1.60
C ALA A 149 -3.97 1.44 1.92
N ASN A 150 -4.58 1.91 3.01
CA ASN A 150 -4.46 3.29 3.48
C ASN A 150 -3.10 3.56 4.15
N LEU A 151 -2.61 2.61 4.93
CA LEU A 151 -1.29 2.69 5.55
C LEU A 151 -0.17 2.62 4.51
N PHE A 152 -0.30 1.79 3.48
CA PHE A 152 0.61 1.74 2.35
C PHE A 152 0.63 3.07 1.58
N TYR A 153 -0.53 3.70 1.35
CA TYR A 153 -0.56 5.04 0.75
C TYR A 153 0.15 6.10 1.62
N ARG A 154 -0.02 6.05 2.94
CA ARG A 154 0.73 6.92 3.87
C ARG A 154 2.24 6.65 3.80
N HIS A 155 2.64 5.38 3.77
CA HIS A 155 4.03 4.96 3.61
C HIS A 155 4.62 5.46 2.27
N ARG A 156 3.89 5.33 1.17
CA ARG A 156 4.22 5.92 -0.15
C ARG A 156 4.49 7.41 -0.06
N ASN A 157 3.68 8.16 0.70
CA ASN A 157 3.90 9.59 0.85
C ASN A 157 5.20 9.91 1.57
N SER A 158 5.54 9.19 2.65
CA SER A 158 6.83 9.39 3.31
C SER A 158 8.01 8.98 2.42
N LEU A 159 7.89 7.90 1.64
CA LEU A 159 8.93 7.52 0.68
C LEU A 159 9.15 8.58 -0.39
N VAL A 160 8.09 9.05 -1.04
CA VAL A 160 8.18 9.95 -2.20
C VAL A 160 8.45 11.40 -1.81
N HIS A 161 7.89 11.87 -0.69
CA HIS A 161 7.97 13.28 -0.30
C HIS A 161 9.01 13.57 0.79
N GLU A 162 9.44 12.54 1.53
CA GLU A 162 10.38 12.70 2.64
C GLU A 162 11.64 11.83 2.47
N MET A 163 11.68 10.96 1.46
CA MET A 163 12.81 10.04 1.18
C MET A 163 13.21 9.22 2.41
N ARG A 164 12.22 8.77 3.19
CA ARG A 164 12.44 7.96 4.40
C ARG A 164 11.37 6.89 4.57
N GLU A 165 11.74 5.83 5.27
CA GLU A 165 10.77 4.85 5.77
C GLU A 165 10.15 5.36 7.09
N PRO A 166 8.82 5.31 7.24
CA PRO A 166 8.17 5.57 8.52
C PRO A 166 8.39 4.40 9.49
N GLY A 167 8.57 4.73 10.77
CA GLY A 167 8.84 3.74 11.81
C GLY A 167 10.31 3.36 11.90
N TYR A 168 10.59 2.33 12.69
CA TYR A 168 11.94 1.79 12.92
C TYR A 168 12.09 0.34 12.47
N GLY A 169 11.10 -0.15 11.69
CA GLY A 169 11.11 -1.51 11.19
C GLY A 169 12.30 -1.79 10.27
N MET A 170 12.77 -3.03 10.29
CA MET A 170 13.87 -3.54 9.50
C MET A 170 13.37 -4.58 8.52
N GLU A 171 13.80 -4.46 7.28
CA GLU A 171 13.50 -5.44 6.23
C GLU A 171 14.46 -6.64 6.29
N PHE A 172 13.88 -7.82 6.44
CA PHE A 172 14.58 -9.11 6.38
C PHE A 172 14.52 -9.68 4.96
N SER A 173 15.66 -10.10 4.41
CA SER A 173 15.76 -10.59 3.03
C SER A 173 14.90 -11.82 2.73
N GLU A 174 14.52 -12.57 3.76
CA GLU A 174 13.74 -13.79 3.67
C GLU A 174 12.23 -13.53 3.55
N ASN A 175 11.80 -12.28 3.80
CA ASN A 175 10.39 -11.89 3.83
C ASN A 175 10.07 -10.93 2.68
N GLU A 176 9.34 -11.44 1.69
CA GLU A 176 8.89 -10.63 0.55
C GLU A 176 7.49 -10.03 0.75
N ALA A 177 6.72 -10.56 1.70
CA ALA A 177 5.38 -10.07 2.03
C ALA A 177 5.41 -9.10 3.22
N PRO A 178 4.45 -8.16 3.35
CA PRO A 178 4.38 -7.26 4.50
C PRO A 178 4.22 -8.02 5.83
N PHE A 179 4.86 -7.51 6.87
CA PHE A 179 4.89 -8.14 8.20
C PHE A 179 5.09 -7.12 9.31
N TYR A 180 4.96 -7.59 10.55
CA TYR A 180 5.36 -6.89 11.76
C TYR A 180 6.52 -7.59 12.44
N HIS A 181 7.39 -6.82 13.06
CA HIS A 181 8.34 -7.34 14.04
C HIS A 181 8.52 -6.34 15.18
N SER A 182 9.02 -6.83 16.31
CA SER A 182 9.31 -5.99 17.46
C SER A 182 10.64 -5.23 17.30
N MET A 183 10.68 -3.99 17.78
CA MET A 183 11.89 -3.20 18.00
C MET A 183 11.99 -2.80 19.46
N GLY A 184 13.08 -3.21 20.13
CA GLY A 184 13.34 -2.84 21.53
C GLY A 184 13.75 -1.38 21.66
N ASN A 185 13.29 -0.73 22.72
CA ASN A 185 13.80 0.59 23.10
C ASN A 185 15.14 0.43 23.83
N LEU A 186 16.11 1.31 23.54
CA LEU A 186 17.44 1.25 24.17
C LEU A 186 17.42 1.66 25.65
N ASN A 187 16.37 2.35 26.08
CA ASN A 187 16.29 3.00 27.40
C ASN A 187 15.48 2.19 28.42
N ASP A 188 14.73 1.18 28.00
CA ASP A 188 13.91 0.33 28.87
C ASP A 188 13.63 -1.04 28.22
N GLU A 189 12.97 -1.94 28.94
CA GLU A 189 12.59 -3.27 28.44
C GLU A 189 11.34 -3.23 27.53
N SER A 190 10.86 -2.04 27.14
CA SER A 190 9.70 -1.93 26.25
C SER A 190 10.10 -2.10 24.79
N TYR A 191 9.13 -2.52 23.98
CA TYR A 191 9.30 -2.67 22.55
C TYR A 191 8.08 -2.13 21.80
N THR A 192 8.30 -1.75 20.54
CA THR A 192 7.24 -1.36 19.61
C THR A 192 7.08 -2.41 18.52
N TRP A 193 5.88 -2.54 17.97
CA TRP A 193 5.61 -3.37 16.80
C TRP A 193 5.66 -2.50 15.55
N GLU A 194 6.60 -2.78 14.68
CA GLU A 194 6.87 -1.99 13.47
C GLU A 194 6.29 -2.69 12.24
N LEU A 195 5.49 -1.97 11.45
CA LEU A 195 4.97 -2.45 10.17
C LEU A 195 6.00 -2.26 9.07
N VAL A 196 6.38 -3.34 8.40
CA VAL A 196 7.35 -3.33 7.31
C VAL A 196 6.68 -3.70 6.00
N TYR A 197 6.93 -2.89 4.96
CA TYR A 197 6.64 -3.21 3.57
C TYR A 197 7.97 -3.52 2.85
N PRO A 198 8.35 -4.79 2.66
CA PRO A 198 9.61 -5.16 2.03
C PRO A 198 9.70 -4.71 0.58
N THR A 199 10.91 -4.51 0.07
CA THR A 199 11.17 -4.15 -1.33
C THR A 199 10.56 -5.18 -2.30
N GLY A 200 10.62 -6.46 -1.95
CA GLY A 200 10.01 -7.55 -2.71
C GLY A 200 8.49 -7.39 -2.87
N PHE A 201 7.80 -6.84 -1.87
CA PHE A 201 6.36 -6.57 -1.94
C PHE A 201 6.04 -5.54 -3.03
N PHE A 202 6.79 -4.43 -3.10
CA PHE A 202 6.59 -3.41 -4.13
C PHE A 202 6.82 -3.95 -5.54
N HIS A 203 7.86 -4.78 -5.70
CA HIS A 203 8.12 -5.47 -6.96
C HIS A 203 6.93 -6.37 -7.33
N GLN A 204 6.42 -7.17 -6.39
CA GLN A 204 5.27 -8.04 -6.63
C GLN A 204 4.01 -7.25 -7.01
N LEU A 205 3.75 -6.10 -6.37
CA LEU A 205 2.65 -5.21 -6.75
C LEU A 205 2.76 -4.74 -8.21
N CYS A 206 3.98 -4.46 -8.69
CA CYS A 206 4.21 -4.10 -10.09
C CYS A 206 3.96 -5.27 -11.04
N VAL A 207 4.53 -6.44 -10.75
CA VAL A 207 4.37 -7.66 -11.57
C VAL A 207 2.90 -8.04 -11.69
N THR A 208 2.22 -8.20 -10.56
CA THR A 208 0.80 -8.55 -10.55
C THR A 208 -0.04 -7.46 -11.21
N GLY A 209 0.28 -6.19 -10.94
CA GLY A 209 -0.37 -5.03 -11.55
C GLY A 209 -0.34 -5.08 -13.08
N ILE A 210 0.83 -5.29 -13.66
CA ILE A 210 1.02 -5.41 -15.12
C ILE A 210 0.19 -6.57 -15.67
N GLN A 211 0.24 -7.74 -15.01
CA GLN A 211 -0.51 -8.91 -15.46
C GLN A 211 -2.02 -8.67 -15.43
N LYS A 212 -2.57 -8.16 -14.32
CA LYS A 212 -4.01 -7.89 -14.17
C LYS A 212 -4.50 -6.82 -15.12
N LEU A 213 -3.67 -5.80 -15.36
CA LEU A 213 -3.98 -4.78 -16.36
C LEU A 213 -4.01 -5.36 -17.77
N ARG A 214 -3.09 -6.27 -18.11
CA ARG A 214 -3.13 -7.00 -19.39
C ARG A 214 -4.46 -7.73 -19.57
N GLU A 215 -4.84 -8.51 -18.57
CA GLU A 215 -6.11 -9.27 -18.58
C GLU A 215 -7.31 -8.33 -18.72
N TYR A 216 -7.33 -7.23 -17.96
CA TYR A 216 -8.37 -6.21 -17.99
C TYR A 216 -8.50 -5.53 -19.36
N TYR A 217 -7.40 -5.03 -19.91
CA TYR A 217 -7.41 -4.33 -21.19
C TYR A 217 -7.80 -5.23 -22.37
N ILE A 218 -7.34 -6.48 -22.38
CA ILE A 218 -7.72 -7.45 -23.42
C ILE A 218 -9.20 -7.80 -23.32
N ARG A 219 -9.68 -8.11 -22.10
CA ARG A 219 -11.07 -8.49 -21.86
C ARG A 219 -12.04 -7.37 -22.26
N ASP A 220 -11.73 -6.15 -21.84
CA ASP A 220 -12.64 -5.01 -21.96
C ASP A 220 -12.35 -4.17 -23.21
N ARG A 221 -11.33 -4.54 -24.00
CA ARG A 221 -10.88 -3.90 -25.25
C ARG A 221 -10.56 -2.42 -25.05
N ILE A 222 -9.83 -2.12 -23.98
CA ILE A 222 -9.45 -0.77 -23.60
C ILE A 222 -8.05 -0.48 -24.13
N ASP A 223 -7.89 0.66 -24.82
CA ASP A 223 -6.57 1.18 -25.14
C ASP A 223 -6.02 1.95 -23.92
N PRO A 224 -4.88 1.54 -23.32
CA PRO A 224 -4.32 2.23 -22.17
C PRO A 224 -3.90 3.67 -22.48
N TYR A 225 -3.65 4.02 -23.76
CA TYR A 225 -3.24 5.35 -24.17
C TYR A 225 -4.38 6.38 -24.05
N ASP A 226 -5.64 5.95 -24.09
CA ASP A 226 -6.82 6.83 -23.96
C ASP A 226 -6.87 7.58 -22.61
N HIS A 227 -6.17 7.06 -21.60
CA HIS A 227 -6.10 7.67 -20.27
C HIS A 227 -5.01 8.74 -20.14
N TYR A 228 -4.19 8.92 -21.18
CA TYR A 228 -3.10 9.89 -21.21
C TYR A 228 -3.34 10.92 -22.29
N LYS A 229 -2.91 12.15 -22.01
CA LYS A 229 -2.79 13.19 -23.04
C LYS A 229 -1.34 13.26 -23.46
N PHE A 230 -1.09 13.01 -24.73
CA PHE A 230 0.23 13.14 -25.33
C PHE A 230 0.35 14.49 -26.02
N GLY A 231 1.56 15.03 -26.05
CA GLY A 231 1.85 16.27 -26.73
C GLY A 231 3.17 16.87 -26.26
N SER A 232 3.55 17.98 -26.87
CA SER A 232 4.83 18.63 -26.61
C SER A 232 4.80 19.53 -25.38
N TYR A 233 3.63 19.98 -24.95
CA TYR A 233 3.48 20.98 -23.90
C TYR A 233 3.12 20.35 -22.57
N TRP A 234 3.65 20.91 -21.49
CA TRP A 234 3.45 20.38 -20.13
C TRP A 234 2.09 20.77 -19.54
N ILE A 235 1.41 21.75 -20.14
CA ILE A 235 0.06 22.16 -19.79
C ILE A 235 -0.90 21.42 -20.74
N GLU A 236 -1.73 20.54 -20.18
CA GLU A 236 -2.58 19.65 -20.97
C GLU A 236 -3.48 20.38 -21.98
N GLY A 237 -4.00 21.55 -21.63
CA GLY A 237 -4.87 22.34 -22.51
C GLY A 237 -4.15 23.00 -23.70
N LEU A 238 -2.82 22.90 -23.78
CA LEU A 238 -2.03 23.36 -24.91
C LEU A 238 -1.74 22.25 -25.93
N ASN A 239 -2.02 20.99 -25.58
CA ASN A 239 -1.88 19.86 -26.49
C ASN A 239 -3.19 19.68 -27.26
N LEU A 240 -3.06 19.34 -28.55
CA LEU A 240 -4.17 19.09 -29.47
C LEU A 240 -4.86 17.75 -29.18
#